data_AF-A0A0Q5BHM9-F1
#
_entry.id   AF-A0A0Q5BHM9-F1
#
_cell.length_a   1.000
_cell.length_b   1.000
_cell.length_c   1.000
_cell.angle_alpha   90.00
_cell.angle_beta   90.00
_cell.angle_gamma   90.00
#
_symmetry.space_group_name_H-M   'P 1'
#
loop_
_entity.id
_entity.type
_entity.pdbx_description
1 polymer ?
#
loop_
_entity_poly.entity_id
_entity_poly.type
_entity_poly.pdbx_seq_one_letter_code
_entity_poly.pdbx_strand_id
1 'polypeptide(L)'
;MTDAPSDPRTGRSSSVARLRAAGCVFAEDEARLIEEEASSEAQLDALLRRREAGEPLEQILGWVDFRGLRVRVAPGVFVPRVRTGFVVDAALSLLEGCAPGTTVLDLCCGSGAIGRALAGERSDLRLLAADVSSAAVACARTNLDGFGEVFEGDLFSALLAGERGRIDVVVVNAPYVPTETIALMPPEARLHEPAASLDGGSDGLELHRRIARESRNWLSAGGAVVIESGREQAPVSAAAFAASGFSTRILEDDDRDATVVVARLPRTTRL
;
A
#
# COMPACT_ATOMS: atom_id res chain seq x y z
N MET A 1 5.09 -37.85 -42.82
CA MET A 1 5.29 -37.57 -41.38
C MET A 1 5.64 -36.10 -41.33
N THR A 2 4.61 -35.28 -41.21
CA THR A 2 4.67 -33.85 -41.43
C THR A 2 4.39 -33.23 -40.07
N ASP A 3 5.42 -32.64 -39.45
CA ASP A 3 5.26 -31.82 -38.26
C ASP A 3 4.33 -30.66 -38.61
N ALA A 4 3.17 -30.64 -37.99
CA ALA A 4 2.30 -29.49 -37.99
C ALA A 4 2.87 -28.45 -37.03
N PRO A 5 2.92 -27.16 -37.40
CA PRO A 5 3.34 -26.11 -36.48
C PRO A 5 2.36 -26.06 -35.31
N SER A 6 2.89 -26.10 -34.08
CA SER A 6 2.12 -25.87 -32.86
C SER A 6 1.50 -24.48 -32.94
N ASP A 7 0.17 -24.44 -32.96
CA ASP A 7 -0.60 -23.20 -32.98
C ASP A 7 -0.46 -22.51 -31.60
N PRO A 8 0.10 -21.29 -31.50
CA PRO A 8 0.23 -20.57 -30.23
C PRO A 8 -1.13 -20.30 -29.55
N ARG A 9 -2.24 -20.48 -30.26
CA ARG A 9 -3.60 -20.19 -29.78
C ARG A 9 -4.19 -21.27 -28.87
N THR A 10 -3.63 -22.48 -28.84
CA THR A 10 -4.21 -23.59 -28.03
C THR A 10 -3.87 -23.48 -26.54
N GLY A 11 -2.67 -22.96 -26.20
CA GLY A 11 -2.22 -22.75 -24.82
C GLY A 11 -3.07 -21.72 -24.07
N ARG A 12 -3.22 -20.52 -24.65
CA ARG A 12 -4.02 -19.43 -24.06
C ARG A 12 -5.49 -19.77 -23.91
N SER A 13 -6.04 -20.49 -24.89
CA SER A 13 -7.42 -20.98 -24.79
C SER A 13 -7.62 -21.97 -23.63
N SER A 14 -6.56 -22.66 -23.17
CA SER A 14 -6.62 -23.61 -22.06
C SER A 14 -6.50 -22.95 -20.68
N SER A 15 -5.57 -21.99 -20.51
CA SER A 15 -5.41 -21.19 -19.28
C SER A 15 -6.69 -20.41 -18.97
N VAL A 16 -7.27 -19.72 -19.96
CA VAL A 16 -8.50 -18.95 -19.78
C VAL A 16 -9.68 -19.85 -19.41
N ALA A 17 -9.82 -21.01 -20.06
CA ALA A 17 -10.89 -21.96 -19.74
C ALA A 17 -10.81 -22.47 -18.30
N ARG A 18 -9.59 -22.78 -17.83
CA ARG A 18 -9.30 -23.19 -16.46
C ARG A 18 -9.71 -22.12 -15.45
N LEU A 19 -9.26 -20.88 -15.64
CA LEU A 19 -9.56 -19.78 -14.73
C LEU A 19 -11.05 -19.41 -14.72
N ARG A 20 -11.72 -19.41 -15.88
CA ARG A 20 -13.19 -19.25 -15.95
C ARG A 20 -13.92 -20.35 -15.19
N ALA A 21 -13.50 -21.60 -15.32
CA ALA A 21 -14.10 -22.74 -14.61
C ALA A 21 -13.91 -22.63 -13.09
N ALA A 22 -12.83 -21.99 -12.63
CA ALA A 22 -12.58 -21.67 -11.23
C ALA A 22 -13.33 -20.41 -10.74
N GLY A 23 -14.07 -19.71 -11.61
CA GLY A 23 -14.84 -18.53 -11.26
C GLY A 23 -14.05 -17.20 -11.28
N CYS A 24 -12.85 -17.17 -11.88
CA CYS A 24 -12.09 -15.93 -12.04
C CYS A 24 -12.84 -14.96 -12.96
N VAL A 25 -13.17 -13.77 -12.45
CA VAL A 25 -13.94 -12.74 -13.18
C VAL A 25 -13.13 -12.15 -14.35
N PHE A 26 -11.81 -12.01 -14.18
CA PHE A 26 -10.90 -11.43 -15.18
C PHE A 26 -9.97 -12.49 -15.81
N ALA A 27 -10.51 -13.67 -16.09
CA ALA A 27 -9.75 -14.84 -16.51
C ALA A 27 -8.78 -14.60 -17.68
N GLU A 28 -9.15 -13.75 -18.65
CA GLU A 28 -8.29 -13.41 -19.80
C GLU A 28 -7.04 -12.65 -19.39
N ASP A 29 -7.21 -11.62 -18.56
CA ASP A 29 -6.11 -10.78 -18.10
C ASP A 29 -5.23 -11.54 -17.11
N GLU A 30 -5.84 -12.30 -16.19
CA GLU A 30 -5.11 -13.16 -15.25
C GLU A 30 -4.29 -14.24 -15.99
N ALA A 31 -4.89 -14.92 -16.97
CA ALA A 31 -4.18 -15.93 -17.77
C ALA A 31 -3.00 -15.32 -18.51
N ARG A 32 -3.19 -14.14 -19.12
CA ARG A 32 -2.11 -13.44 -19.82
C ARG A 32 -0.94 -13.13 -18.88
N LEU A 33 -1.21 -12.59 -17.70
CA LEU A 33 -0.16 -12.26 -16.72
C LEU A 33 0.57 -13.51 -16.22
N ILE A 34 -0.16 -14.59 -15.92
CA ILE A 34 0.44 -15.86 -15.47
C ILE A 34 1.29 -16.49 -16.58
N GLU A 35 0.85 -16.43 -17.84
CA GLU A 35 1.61 -16.90 -19.00
C GLU A 35 2.89 -16.08 -19.22
N GLU A 36 2.82 -14.76 -19.06
CA GLU A 36 3.98 -13.87 -19.17
C GLU A 36 5.04 -14.14 -18.08
N GLU A 37 4.62 -14.56 -16.88
CA GLU A 37 5.50 -14.84 -15.76
C GLU A 37 6.09 -16.28 -15.78
N ALA A 38 5.43 -17.22 -16.45
CA ALA A 38 5.85 -18.61 -16.49
C ALA A 38 7.03 -18.81 -17.47
N SER A 39 8.13 -19.37 -16.97
CA SER A 39 9.31 -19.73 -17.77
C SER A 39 9.25 -21.13 -18.40
N SER A 40 8.24 -21.94 -18.05
CA SER A 40 8.01 -23.29 -18.58
C SER A 40 6.55 -23.73 -18.42
N GLU A 41 6.13 -24.74 -19.20
CA GLU A 41 4.78 -25.33 -19.08
C GLU A 41 4.50 -25.89 -17.68
N ALA A 42 5.50 -26.52 -17.04
CA ALA A 42 5.35 -27.06 -15.70
C ALA A 42 5.15 -25.95 -14.65
N GLN A 43 5.85 -24.81 -14.81
CA GLN A 43 5.65 -23.65 -13.96
C GLN A 43 4.28 -23.02 -14.21
N LEU A 44 3.88 -22.83 -15.47
CA LEU A 44 2.55 -22.30 -15.84
C LEU A 44 1.43 -23.09 -15.17
N ASP A 45 1.48 -24.41 -15.30
CA ASP A 45 0.49 -25.32 -14.70
C ASP A 45 0.46 -25.24 -13.17
N ALA A 46 1.61 -25.06 -12.52
CA ALA A 46 1.68 -24.83 -11.07
C ALA A 46 1.08 -23.48 -10.64
N LEU A 47 1.33 -22.40 -11.38
CA LEU A 47 0.75 -21.08 -11.10
C LEU A 47 -0.78 -21.08 -11.30
N LEU A 48 -1.26 -21.71 -12.37
CA LEU A 48 -2.70 -21.85 -12.63
C LEU A 48 -3.38 -22.66 -11.51
N ARG A 49 -2.78 -23.76 -11.04
CA ARG A 49 -3.33 -24.53 -9.91
C ARG A 49 -3.46 -23.72 -8.62
N ARG A 50 -2.48 -22.87 -8.31
CA ARG A 50 -2.54 -21.97 -7.16
C ARG A 50 -3.71 -20.99 -7.30
N ARG A 51 -3.90 -20.43 -8.50
CA ARG A 51 -5.00 -19.50 -8.77
C ARG A 51 -6.36 -20.17 -8.68
N GLU A 52 -6.51 -21.37 -9.23
CA GLU A 52 -7.72 -22.19 -9.14
C GLU A 52 -8.07 -22.54 -7.69
N ALA A 53 -7.07 -22.66 -6.81
CA ALA A 53 -7.25 -22.91 -5.38
C ALA A 53 -7.65 -21.64 -4.59
N GLY A 54 -7.78 -20.50 -5.25
CA GLY A 54 -8.21 -19.23 -4.64
C GLY A 54 -7.07 -18.35 -4.13
N GLU A 55 -5.80 -18.71 -4.36
CA GLU A 55 -4.68 -17.85 -3.98
C GLU A 55 -4.72 -16.52 -4.77
N PRO A 56 -4.47 -15.35 -4.13
CA PRO A 56 -4.46 -14.06 -4.81
C PRO A 56 -3.44 -14.01 -5.96
N LEU A 57 -3.83 -13.41 -7.08
CA LEU A 57 -3.00 -13.33 -8.28
C LEU A 57 -1.63 -12.70 -8.00
N GLU A 58 -1.60 -11.63 -7.24
CA GLU A 58 -0.39 -10.87 -6.94
C GLU A 58 0.61 -11.70 -6.10
N GLN A 59 0.10 -12.58 -5.23
CA GLN A 59 0.94 -13.53 -4.48
C GLN A 59 1.47 -14.67 -5.37
N ILE A 60 0.75 -15.00 -6.43
CA ILE A 60 1.19 -15.96 -7.44
C ILE A 60 2.29 -15.35 -8.32
N LEU A 61 2.08 -14.12 -8.79
CA LEU A 61 3.03 -13.36 -9.63
C LEU A 61 4.24 -12.86 -8.82
N GLY A 62 4.08 -12.63 -7.52
CA GLY A 62 5.10 -12.00 -6.66
C GLY A 62 5.22 -10.49 -6.85
N TRP A 63 4.27 -9.87 -7.55
CA TRP A 63 4.19 -8.42 -7.75
C TRP A 63 2.75 -7.97 -8.01
N VAL A 64 2.51 -6.67 -7.84
CA VAL A 64 1.26 -5.98 -8.19
C VAL A 64 1.56 -4.77 -9.06
N ASP A 65 0.66 -4.42 -9.99
CA ASP A 65 0.69 -3.10 -10.63
C ASP A 65 0.15 -2.05 -9.66
N PHE A 66 1.01 -1.13 -9.25
CA PHE A 66 0.63 0.01 -8.43
C PHE A 66 1.09 1.29 -9.11
N ARG A 67 0.13 2.03 -9.67
CA ARG A 67 0.37 3.27 -10.43
C ARG A 67 1.35 3.08 -11.59
N GLY A 68 1.20 1.98 -12.34
CA GLY A 68 2.07 1.65 -13.48
C GLY A 68 3.46 1.15 -13.09
N LEU A 69 3.69 0.89 -11.80
CA LEU A 69 4.93 0.29 -11.29
C LEU A 69 4.66 -1.16 -10.89
N ARG A 70 5.56 -2.07 -11.28
CA ARG A 70 5.59 -3.42 -10.71
C ARG A 70 6.21 -3.37 -9.32
N VAL A 71 5.37 -3.36 -8.29
CA VAL A 71 5.80 -3.40 -6.90
C VAL A 71 5.84 -4.86 -6.45
N ARG A 72 6.99 -5.33 -5.99
CA ARG A 72 7.13 -6.69 -5.45
C ARG A 72 6.21 -6.86 -4.25
N VAL A 73 5.55 -8.01 -4.15
CA VAL A 73 4.85 -8.46 -2.94
C VAL A 73 5.41 -9.81 -2.52
N ALA A 74 5.21 -10.17 -1.26
CA ALA A 74 5.69 -11.42 -0.70
C ALA A 74 4.61 -12.03 0.23
N PRO A 75 4.69 -13.35 0.51
CA PRO A 75 3.82 -13.97 1.51
C PRO A 75 3.89 -13.23 2.84
N GLY A 76 2.73 -12.93 3.42
CA GLY A 76 2.64 -12.18 4.67
C GLY A 76 2.82 -10.66 4.53
N VAL A 77 2.77 -10.12 3.31
CA VAL A 77 2.77 -8.68 3.03
C VAL A 77 1.44 -8.28 2.40
N PHE A 78 0.85 -7.19 2.89
CA PHE A 78 -0.37 -6.62 2.34
C PHE A 78 -0.18 -6.26 0.86
N VAL A 79 -1.16 -6.59 0.02
CA VAL A 79 -1.11 -6.26 -1.41
C VAL A 79 -1.60 -4.82 -1.62
N PRO A 80 -0.79 -3.91 -2.17
CA PRO A 80 -1.23 -2.54 -2.45
C PRO A 80 -2.53 -2.48 -3.25
N ARG A 81 -3.47 -1.61 -2.85
CA ARG A 81 -4.77 -1.46 -3.53
C ARG A 81 -4.76 -0.24 -4.45
N VAL A 82 -5.58 -0.29 -5.50
CA VAL A 82 -5.76 0.84 -6.43
C VAL A 82 -6.17 2.12 -5.68
N ARG A 83 -7.09 2.00 -4.71
CA ARG A 83 -7.54 3.14 -3.88
C ARG A 83 -6.41 3.81 -3.10
N THR A 84 -5.39 3.04 -2.68
CA THR A 84 -4.22 3.56 -1.97
C THR A 84 -3.40 4.52 -2.83
N GLY A 85 -3.56 4.45 -4.16
CA GLY A 85 -3.00 5.44 -5.08
C GLY A 85 -3.46 6.87 -4.79
N PHE A 86 -4.61 7.08 -4.15
CA PHE A 86 -5.10 8.41 -3.80
C PHE A 86 -4.31 9.07 -2.65
N VAL A 87 -3.68 8.27 -1.78
CA VAL A 87 -2.71 8.78 -0.79
C VAL A 87 -1.52 9.43 -1.49
N VAL A 88 -1.03 8.80 -2.57
CA VAL A 88 0.08 9.33 -3.38
C VAL A 88 -0.33 10.65 -4.03
N ASP A 89 -1.52 10.73 -4.63
CA ASP A 89 -2.00 11.98 -5.26
C ASP A 89 -2.09 13.12 -4.25
N ALA A 90 -2.73 12.88 -3.10
CA ALA A 90 -2.88 13.89 -2.05
C ALA A 90 -1.52 14.32 -1.46
N ALA A 91 -0.57 13.40 -1.32
CA ALA A 91 0.78 13.72 -0.87
C ALA A 91 1.56 14.54 -1.91
N LEU A 92 1.49 14.19 -3.20
CA LEU A 92 2.13 14.95 -4.28
C LEU A 92 1.63 16.39 -4.32
N SER A 93 0.32 16.63 -4.16
CA SER A 93 -0.22 18.00 -4.07
C SER A 93 0.31 18.79 -2.86
N LEU A 94 0.65 18.14 -1.75
CA LEU A 94 1.29 18.81 -0.61
C LEU A 94 2.78 19.12 -0.85
N LEU A 95 3.42 18.31 -1.68
CA LEU A 95 4.84 18.41 -2.05
C LEU A 95 5.09 19.38 -3.21
N GLU A 96 4.03 19.87 -3.87
CA GLU A 96 4.13 20.90 -4.92
C GLU A 96 4.82 22.16 -4.38
N GLY A 97 5.91 22.57 -5.05
CA GLY A 97 6.70 23.74 -4.64
C GLY A 97 7.58 23.54 -3.39
N CYS A 98 7.57 22.35 -2.76
CA CYS A 98 8.53 22.02 -1.72
C CYS A 98 9.94 21.85 -2.28
N ALA A 99 10.95 22.21 -1.48
CA ALA A 99 12.34 22.21 -1.89
C ALA A 99 12.89 20.78 -2.08
N PRO A 100 13.96 20.60 -2.88
CA PRO A 100 14.70 19.35 -2.92
C PRO A 100 15.16 18.90 -1.53
N GLY A 101 15.15 17.59 -1.28
CA GLY A 101 15.48 17.01 0.02
C GLY A 101 14.34 17.05 1.05
N THR A 102 13.12 17.45 0.64
CA THR A 102 11.92 17.34 1.48
C THR A 102 11.79 15.91 1.99
N THR A 103 11.62 15.77 3.31
CA THR A 103 11.62 14.46 3.97
C THR A 103 10.21 13.90 4.01
N VAL A 104 10.03 12.71 3.44
CA VAL A 104 8.76 11.99 3.43
C VAL A 104 8.92 10.67 4.16
N LEU A 105 7.96 10.35 5.03
CA LEU A 105 7.87 9.07 5.72
C LEU A 105 6.67 8.26 5.20
N ASP A 106 6.92 7.08 4.65
CA ASP A 106 5.91 6.04 4.41
C ASP A 106 5.78 5.17 5.67
N LEU A 107 4.74 5.43 6.48
CA LEU A 107 4.51 4.77 7.77
C LEU A 107 3.50 3.63 7.60
N CYS A 108 3.79 2.47 8.22
CA CYS A 108 3.09 1.22 7.92
C CYS A 108 3.27 0.85 6.44
N CYS A 109 4.52 0.90 5.97
CA CYS A 109 4.82 0.92 4.54
C CYS A 109 4.46 -0.38 3.80
N GLY A 110 4.29 -1.51 4.49
CA GLY A 110 3.99 -2.79 3.84
C GLY A 110 5.08 -3.17 2.84
N SER A 111 4.72 -3.27 1.56
CA SER A 111 5.68 -3.50 0.46
C SER A 111 6.46 -2.25 0.05
N GLY A 112 6.20 -1.07 0.65
CA GLY A 112 6.80 0.20 0.27
C GLY A 112 6.17 0.84 -0.98
N ALA A 113 4.96 0.45 -1.35
CA ALA A 113 4.32 0.87 -2.60
C ALA A 113 4.09 2.38 -2.70
N ILE A 114 3.62 3.02 -1.61
CA ILE A 114 3.36 4.46 -1.57
C ILE A 114 4.69 5.21 -1.72
N GLY A 115 5.69 4.88 -0.91
CA GLY A 115 7.03 5.45 -0.99
C GLY A 115 7.66 5.26 -2.37
N ARG A 116 7.50 4.09 -2.99
CA ARG A 116 8.06 3.79 -4.32
C ARG A 116 7.40 4.61 -5.42
N ALA A 117 6.09 4.82 -5.34
CA ALA A 117 5.37 5.68 -6.27
C ALA A 117 5.79 7.15 -6.13
N LEU A 118 5.88 7.65 -4.89
CA LEU A 118 6.35 9.02 -4.62
C LEU A 118 7.76 9.25 -5.14
N ALA A 119 8.70 8.33 -4.90
CA ALA A 119 10.07 8.44 -5.40
C ALA A 119 10.17 8.37 -6.93
N GLY A 120 9.22 7.71 -7.60
CA GLY A 120 9.13 7.67 -9.06
C GLY A 120 8.69 9.00 -9.68
N GLU A 121 7.81 9.74 -9.01
CA GLU A 121 7.28 11.04 -9.46
C GLU A 121 8.16 12.21 -8.97
N ARG A 122 8.87 12.03 -7.85
CA ARG A 122 9.73 13.02 -7.22
C ARG A 122 11.04 12.37 -6.74
N SER A 123 12.04 12.36 -7.61
CA SER A 123 13.35 11.77 -7.33
C SER A 123 14.22 12.58 -6.36
N ASP A 124 13.79 13.77 -5.98
CA ASP A 124 14.49 14.70 -5.08
C ASP A 124 14.04 14.57 -3.62
N LEU A 125 13.14 13.64 -3.30
CA LEU A 125 12.68 13.39 -1.93
C LEU A 125 13.74 12.66 -1.11
N ARG A 126 13.81 12.98 0.19
CA ARG A 126 14.44 12.11 1.17
C ARG A 126 13.36 11.17 1.72
N LEU A 127 13.35 9.93 1.22
CA LEU A 127 12.34 8.94 1.60
C LEU A 127 12.81 8.08 2.79
N LEU A 128 11.96 8.02 3.81
CA LEU A 128 12.03 7.08 4.92
C LEU A 128 10.80 6.17 4.84
N ALA A 129 10.93 4.92 5.26
CA ALA A 129 9.81 4.01 5.39
C ALA A 129 9.92 3.20 6.69
N ALA A 130 8.79 2.88 7.32
CA ALA A 130 8.77 2.10 8.55
C ALA A 130 7.59 1.14 8.60
N ASP A 131 7.85 -0.09 9.07
CA ASP A 131 6.83 -1.10 9.33
C ASP A 131 7.22 -1.96 10.53
N VAL A 132 6.22 -2.53 11.20
CA VAL A 132 6.43 -3.43 12.34
C VAL A 132 6.67 -4.88 11.89
N SER A 133 6.23 -5.24 10.69
CA SER A 133 6.37 -6.59 10.14
C SER A 133 7.73 -6.77 9.48
N SER A 134 8.53 -7.73 9.96
CA SER A 134 9.82 -8.06 9.35
C SER A 134 9.69 -8.54 7.90
N ALA A 135 8.59 -9.21 7.54
CA ALA A 135 8.29 -9.61 6.16
C ALA A 135 8.00 -8.39 5.28
N ALA A 136 7.22 -7.42 5.79
CA ALA A 136 6.97 -6.15 5.11
C ALA A 136 8.27 -5.36 4.92
N VAL A 137 9.06 -5.19 5.98
CA VAL A 137 10.35 -4.49 5.93
C VAL A 137 11.30 -5.11 4.91
N ALA A 138 11.42 -6.45 4.87
CA ALA A 138 12.26 -7.12 3.87
C ALA A 138 11.77 -6.87 2.44
N CYS A 139 10.46 -6.89 2.22
CA CYS A 139 9.84 -6.59 0.93
C CYS A 139 10.05 -5.12 0.52
N ALA A 140 9.77 -4.18 1.42
CA ALA A 140 9.98 -2.76 1.22
C ALA A 140 11.44 -2.42 0.92
N ARG A 141 12.42 -3.05 1.59
CA ARG A 141 13.85 -2.87 1.28
C ARG A 141 14.20 -3.23 -0.16
N THR A 142 13.56 -4.26 -0.72
CA THR A 142 13.76 -4.62 -2.13
C THR A 142 13.12 -3.58 -3.06
N ASN A 143 11.89 -3.14 -2.76
CA ASN A 143 11.19 -2.18 -3.61
C ASN A 143 11.78 -0.77 -3.54
N LEU A 144 12.36 -0.38 -2.40
CA LEU A 144 12.91 0.94 -2.13
C LEU A 144 14.44 1.00 -2.25
N ASP A 145 15.08 -0.05 -2.77
CA ASP A 145 16.53 -0.05 -3.00
C ASP A 145 16.95 1.12 -3.89
N GLY A 146 17.88 1.94 -3.40
CA GLY A 146 18.30 3.18 -4.04
C GLY A 146 17.33 4.37 -3.95
N PHE A 147 16.16 4.21 -3.32
CA PHE A 147 15.16 5.29 -3.18
C PHE A 147 15.01 5.81 -1.74
N GLY A 148 15.16 4.96 -0.73
CA GLY A 148 14.96 5.37 0.67
C GLY A 148 15.40 4.35 1.71
N GLU A 149 15.45 4.79 2.96
CA GLU A 149 15.81 3.95 4.12
C GLU A 149 14.58 3.29 4.73
N VAL A 150 14.68 1.99 5.10
CA VAL A 150 13.57 1.22 5.65
C VAL A 150 13.89 0.70 7.05
N PHE A 151 13.05 1.07 8.01
CA PHE A 151 13.18 0.77 9.43
C PHE A 151 12.15 -0.26 9.89
N GLU A 152 12.57 -1.14 10.80
CA GLU A 152 11.69 -2.10 11.46
C GLU A 152 11.34 -1.59 12.86
N GLY A 153 10.06 -1.47 13.17
CA GLY A 153 9.57 -1.08 14.50
C GLY A 153 8.14 -0.57 14.52
N ASP A 154 7.64 -0.31 15.73
CA ASP A 154 6.26 0.13 15.94
C ASP A 154 6.10 1.63 15.68
N LEU A 155 5.39 1.97 14.61
CA LEU A 155 5.13 3.35 14.17
C LEU A 155 6.41 4.21 14.18
N PHE A 156 6.38 5.34 14.88
CA PHE A 156 7.49 6.27 14.93
C PHE A 156 8.66 5.81 15.82
N SER A 157 8.47 4.78 16.66
CA SER A 157 9.56 4.24 17.49
C SER A 157 10.65 3.56 16.67
N ALA A 158 10.36 3.18 15.43
CA ALA A 158 11.32 2.63 14.47
C ALA A 158 12.38 3.64 14.04
N LEU A 159 12.07 4.94 14.14
CA LEU A 159 12.88 6.00 13.55
C LEU A 159 14.02 6.44 14.47
N LEU A 160 15.11 6.90 13.85
CA LEU A 160 16.23 7.49 14.56
C LEU A 160 15.80 8.81 15.24
N ALA A 161 16.29 9.06 16.46
CA ALA A 161 15.96 10.26 17.22
C ALA A 161 16.27 11.58 16.48
N GLY A 162 17.22 11.54 15.53
CA GLY A 162 17.58 12.67 14.68
C GLY A 162 16.46 13.16 13.75
N GLU A 163 15.47 12.32 13.44
CA GLU A 163 14.34 12.67 12.55
C GLU A 163 13.23 13.48 13.24
N ARG A 164 13.29 13.63 14.57
CA ARG A 164 12.29 14.39 15.31
C ARG A 164 12.25 15.85 14.83
N GLY A 165 11.05 16.32 14.47
CA GLY A 165 10.79 17.66 13.98
C GLY A 165 11.30 17.93 12.56
N ARG A 166 11.63 16.89 11.78
CA ARG A 166 12.25 17.02 10.44
C ARG A 166 11.42 16.44 9.30
N ILE A 167 10.35 15.72 9.60
CA ILE A 167 9.54 15.05 8.56
C ILE A 167 8.52 16.04 8.01
N ASP A 168 8.53 16.27 6.71
CA ASP A 168 7.63 17.26 6.10
C ASP A 168 6.27 16.66 5.78
N VAL A 169 6.25 15.43 5.28
CA VAL A 169 5.01 14.69 4.98
C VAL A 169 5.11 13.25 5.49
N VAL A 170 4.11 12.81 6.24
CA VAL A 170 3.92 11.39 6.58
C VAL A 170 2.76 10.87 5.73
N VAL A 171 2.99 9.80 4.99
CA VAL A 171 1.95 9.06 4.26
C VAL A 171 1.70 7.74 4.95
N VAL A 172 0.43 7.34 5.04
CA VAL A 172 0.05 6.16 5.83
C VAL A 172 -1.11 5.43 5.17
N ASN A 173 -0.98 4.11 5.06
CA ASN A 173 -2.10 3.19 4.96
C ASN A 173 -2.04 2.21 6.15
N ALA A 174 -2.54 2.66 7.30
CA ALA A 174 -2.57 1.83 8.50
C ALA A 174 -3.78 0.88 8.45
N PRO A 175 -3.72 -0.28 9.12
CA PRO A 175 -4.89 -1.13 9.36
C PRO A 175 -6.04 -0.32 9.96
N TYR A 176 -7.22 -0.39 9.32
CA TYR A 176 -8.41 0.32 9.79
C TYR A 176 -9.71 -0.50 9.78
N VAL A 177 -9.64 -1.82 9.59
CA VAL A 177 -10.82 -2.67 9.66
C VAL A 177 -11.18 -2.91 11.13
N PRO A 178 -12.44 -2.68 11.56
CA PRO A 178 -12.88 -3.08 12.89
C PRO A 178 -12.70 -4.59 13.10
N THR A 179 -12.14 -4.98 14.25
CA THR A 179 -11.78 -6.39 14.55
C THR A 179 -12.94 -7.36 14.28
N GLU A 180 -14.16 -7.02 14.69
CA GLU A 180 -15.33 -7.89 14.54
C GLU A 180 -15.79 -8.02 13.08
N THR A 181 -15.48 -7.04 12.23
CA THR A 181 -15.88 -7.01 10.82
C THR A 181 -14.91 -7.80 9.93
N ILE A 182 -13.71 -8.13 10.42
CA ILE A 182 -12.72 -8.91 9.64
C ILE A 182 -13.32 -10.23 9.16
N ALA A 183 -14.15 -10.89 9.95
CA ALA A 183 -14.81 -12.15 9.59
C ALA A 183 -15.74 -12.03 8.36
N LEU A 184 -16.22 -10.82 8.06
CA LEU A 184 -17.12 -10.52 6.95
C LEU A 184 -16.39 -10.09 5.68
N MET A 185 -15.06 -9.95 5.73
CA MET A 185 -14.25 -9.55 4.58
C MET A 185 -14.23 -10.64 3.49
N PRO A 186 -14.00 -10.25 2.21
CA PRO A 186 -13.78 -11.18 1.12
C PRO A 186 -12.75 -12.25 1.50
N PRO A 187 -12.98 -13.54 1.16
CA PRO A 187 -12.08 -14.64 1.52
C PRO A 187 -10.62 -14.39 1.12
N GLU A 188 -10.38 -13.76 -0.03
CA GLU A 188 -9.04 -13.46 -0.54
C GLU A 188 -8.25 -12.59 0.45
N ALA A 189 -8.85 -11.48 0.90
CA ALA A 189 -8.22 -10.61 1.89
C ALA A 189 -8.16 -11.28 3.27
N ARG A 190 -9.26 -11.91 3.70
CA ARG A 190 -9.38 -12.48 5.04
C ARG A 190 -8.48 -13.70 5.29
N LEU A 191 -8.25 -14.52 4.26
CA LEU A 191 -7.51 -15.79 4.39
C LEU A 191 -6.04 -15.67 3.99
N HIS A 192 -5.68 -14.71 3.13
CA HIS A 192 -4.34 -14.62 2.56
C HIS A 192 -3.55 -13.38 2.99
N GLU A 193 -4.19 -12.37 3.59
CA GLU A 193 -3.48 -11.23 4.16
C GLU A 193 -3.26 -11.40 5.67
N PRO A 194 -2.14 -10.89 6.21
CA PRO A 194 -1.93 -10.89 7.65
C PRO A 194 -3.07 -10.18 8.39
N ALA A 195 -3.60 -10.80 9.44
CA ALA A 195 -4.62 -10.14 10.27
C ALA A 195 -4.13 -8.79 10.81
N ALA A 196 -2.84 -8.71 11.17
CA ALA A 196 -2.21 -7.47 11.64
C ALA A 196 -2.16 -6.35 10.59
N SER A 197 -2.28 -6.64 9.29
CA SER A 197 -2.39 -5.61 8.24
C SER A 197 -3.83 -5.13 8.00
N LEU A 198 -4.81 -5.74 8.68
CA LEU A 198 -6.23 -5.43 8.52
C LEU A 198 -6.83 -4.82 9.79
N ASP A 199 -6.51 -5.40 10.95
CA ASP A 199 -7.11 -5.08 12.24
C ASP A 199 -6.68 -3.70 12.77
N GLY A 200 -7.62 -2.76 12.78
CA GLY A 200 -7.45 -1.43 13.36
C GLY A 200 -7.98 -1.29 14.79
N GLY A 201 -8.34 -2.40 15.44
CA GLY A 201 -8.96 -2.44 16.76
C GLY A 201 -10.49 -2.38 16.71
N SER A 202 -11.12 -2.12 17.85
CA SER A 202 -12.57 -2.27 18.03
C SER A 202 -13.43 -1.46 17.05
N ASP A 203 -13.03 -0.23 16.74
CA ASP A 203 -13.68 0.63 15.74
C ASP A 203 -12.82 0.87 14.49
N GLY A 204 -11.71 0.15 14.38
CA GLY A 204 -10.76 0.27 13.29
C GLY A 204 -9.86 1.52 13.36
N LEU A 205 -9.96 2.39 14.37
CA LEU A 205 -9.23 3.66 14.38
C LEU A 205 -8.24 3.81 15.54
N GLU A 206 -7.84 2.71 16.17
CA GLU A 206 -6.84 2.74 17.24
C GLU A 206 -5.49 3.29 16.74
N LEU A 207 -5.00 2.79 15.61
CA LEU A 207 -3.74 3.24 15.01
C LEU A 207 -3.84 4.68 14.51
N HIS A 208 -4.96 5.09 13.93
CA HIS A 208 -5.19 6.49 13.53
C HIS A 208 -5.02 7.45 14.71
N ARG A 209 -5.59 7.10 15.87
CA ARG A 209 -5.45 7.91 17.10
C ARG A 209 -4.01 7.93 17.60
N ARG A 210 -3.29 6.81 17.55
CA ARG A 210 -1.87 6.75 17.93
C ARG A 210 -1.01 7.62 17.02
N ILE A 211 -1.17 7.47 15.70
CA ILE A 211 -0.47 8.24 14.68
C ILE A 211 -0.74 9.74 14.87
N ALA A 212 -1.99 10.15 15.07
CA ALA A 212 -2.34 11.55 15.33
C ALA A 212 -1.58 12.15 16.51
N ARG A 213 -1.49 11.42 17.64
CA ARG A 213 -0.75 11.88 18.84
C ARG A 213 0.75 11.93 18.62
N GLU A 214 1.31 10.90 17.99
CA GLU A 214 2.76 10.74 17.86
C GLU A 214 3.35 11.66 16.78
N SER A 215 2.65 11.83 15.64
CA SER A 215 3.13 12.57 14.46
C SER A 215 3.63 13.98 14.79
N ARG A 216 3.01 14.66 15.76
CA ARG A 216 3.36 16.03 16.15
C ARG A 216 4.82 16.19 16.59
N ASN A 217 5.42 15.15 17.16
CA ASN A 217 6.81 15.19 17.64
C ASN A 217 7.84 14.97 16.53
N TRP A 218 7.38 14.48 15.36
CA TRP A 218 8.23 14.08 14.25
C TRP A 218 8.13 15.03 13.06
N LEU A 219 6.97 15.65 12.89
CA LEU A 219 6.74 16.58 11.80
C LEU A 219 7.51 17.90 11.96
N SER A 220 8.00 18.42 10.84
CA SER A 220 8.52 19.77 10.71
C SER A 220 7.42 20.82 10.87
N ALA A 221 7.81 22.08 11.02
CA ALA A 221 6.85 23.19 11.15
C ALA A 221 6.02 23.34 9.86
N GLY A 222 4.71 23.13 9.97
CA GLY A 222 3.80 23.15 8.82
C GLY A 222 3.73 21.83 8.05
N GLY A 223 4.38 20.77 8.56
CA GLY A 223 4.32 19.42 8.02
C GLY A 223 2.93 18.79 8.15
N ALA A 224 2.72 17.68 7.44
CA ALA A 224 1.41 17.09 7.25
C ALA A 224 1.42 15.56 7.33
N VAL A 225 0.24 15.00 7.60
CA VAL A 225 -0.06 13.58 7.47
C VAL A 225 -1.13 13.40 6.40
N VAL A 226 -0.95 12.43 5.52
CA VAL A 226 -1.96 11.94 4.59
C VAL A 226 -2.22 10.48 4.93
N ILE A 227 -3.43 10.15 5.37
CA ILE A 227 -3.77 8.81 5.82
C ILE A 227 -5.02 8.29 5.09
N GLU A 228 -4.93 7.08 4.53
CA GLU A 228 -6.08 6.35 3.98
C GLU A 228 -7.08 6.03 5.09
N SER A 229 -8.38 6.12 4.80
CA SER A 229 -9.43 5.76 5.74
C SER A 229 -10.66 5.24 5.01
N GLY A 230 -11.52 4.49 5.68
CA GLY A 230 -12.87 4.23 5.18
C GLY A 230 -13.71 5.52 5.17
N ARG A 231 -14.60 5.68 4.19
CA ARG A 231 -15.47 6.86 4.05
C ARG A 231 -16.22 7.20 5.34
N GLU A 232 -16.86 6.21 5.95
CA GLU A 232 -17.62 6.37 7.20
C GLU A 232 -16.72 6.67 8.42
N GLN A 233 -15.46 6.24 8.37
CA GLN A 233 -14.48 6.41 9.43
C GLN A 233 -13.73 7.75 9.33
N ALA A 234 -13.68 8.37 8.15
CA ALA A 234 -12.90 9.57 7.89
C ALA A 234 -13.24 10.76 8.81
N PRO A 235 -14.51 11.04 9.16
CA PRO A 235 -14.84 12.08 10.14
C PRO A 235 -14.24 11.82 11.53
N VAL A 236 -14.23 10.57 11.99
CA VAL A 236 -13.67 10.19 13.30
C VAL A 236 -12.14 10.25 13.28
N SER A 237 -11.53 9.78 12.19
CA SER A 237 -10.09 9.93 11.94
C SER A 237 -9.69 11.41 11.96
N ALA A 238 -10.38 12.26 11.20
CA ALA A 238 -10.14 13.70 11.17
C ALA A 238 -10.30 14.37 12.56
N ALA A 239 -11.29 13.94 13.35
CA ALA A 239 -11.46 14.44 14.71
C ALA A 239 -10.29 14.04 15.64
N ALA A 240 -9.73 12.85 15.49
CA ALA A 240 -8.56 12.41 16.26
C ALA A 240 -7.31 13.26 15.96
N PHE A 241 -7.08 13.60 14.69
CA PHE A 241 -6.03 14.54 14.30
C PHE A 241 -6.31 15.97 14.79
N ALA A 242 -7.54 16.45 14.69
CA ALA A 242 -7.92 17.77 15.20
C ALA A 242 -7.68 17.90 16.71
N ALA A 243 -8.05 16.88 17.50
CA ALA A 243 -7.78 16.80 18.94
C ALA A 243 -6.27 16.81 19.26
N SER A 244 -5.43 16.38 18.31
CA SER A 244 -3.97 16.40 18.44
C SER A 244 -3.34 17.73 17.97
N GLY A 245 -4.15 18.71 17.57
CA GLY A 245 -3.72 20.06 17.19
C GLY A 245 -3.50 20.27 15.69
N PHE A 246 -4.04 19.39 14.84
CA PHE A 246 -3.95 19.53 13.39
C PHE A 246 -5.17 20.26 12.82
N SER A 247 -4.96 20.98 11.72
CA SER A 247 -6.06 21.33 10.80
C SER A 247 -6.31 20.14 9.88
N THR A 248 -7.56 19.77 9.64
CA THR A 248 -7.91 18.57 8.88
C THR A 248 -8.81 18.85 7.68
N ARG A 249 -8.61 18.08 6.62
CA ARG A 249 -9.48 18.02 5.44
C ARG A 249 -9.70 16.55 5.07
N ILE A 250 -10.92 16.22 4.66
CA ILE A 250 -11.25 14.91 4.09
C ILE A 250 -11.31 15.10 2.58
N LEU A 251 -10.62 14.24 1.84
CA LEU A 251 -10.67 14.19 0.39
C LEU A 251 -11.23 12.83 -0.01
N GLU A 252 -12.02 12.82 -1.07
CA GLU A 252 -12.68 11.62 -1.60
C GLU A 252 -12.44 11.54 -3.11
N ASP A 253 -12.32 10.32 -3.60
CA ASP A 253 -12.25 9.97 -5.02
C ASP A 253 -13.24 8.83 -5.26
N ASP A 254 -14.40 9.19 -5.82
CA ASP A 254 -15.51 8.27 -6.03
C ASP A 254 -15.18 7.18 -7.07
N ASP A 255 -14.32 7.49 -8.05
CA ASP A 255 -13.95 6.54 -9.11
C ASP A 255 -13.10 5.39 -8.56
N ARG A 256 -12.31 5.67 -7.51
CA ARG A 256 -11.44 4.68 -6.86
C ARG A 256 -12.00 4.13 -5.56
N ASP A 257 -13.17 4.59 -5.13
CA ASP A 257 -13.71 4.39 -3.79
C ASP A 257 -12.64 4.65 -2.70
N ALA A 258 -11.96 5.79 -2.83
CA ALA A 258 -10.86 6.18 -1.95
C ALA A 258 -11.25 7.35 -1.07
N THR A 259 -10.83 7.30 0.19
CA THR A 259 -10.96 8.42 1.13
C THR A 259 -9.65 8.61 1.87
N VAL A 260 -9.19 9.86 1.94
CA VAL A 260 -7.98 10.23 2.68
C VAL A 260 -8.27 11.38 3.62
N VAL A 261 -7.67 11.33 4.81
CA VAL A 261 -7.63 12.45 5.74
C VAL A 261 -6.27 13.14 5.59
N VAL A 262 -6.30 14.42 5.26
CA VAL A 262 -5.12 15.29 5.24
C VAL A 262 -5.11 16.11 6.52
N ALA A 263 -4.12 15.89 7.39
CA ALA A 263 -3.95 16.60 8.65
C ALA A 263 -2.65 17.43 8.62
N ARG A 264 -2.75 18.75 8.76
CA ARG A 264 -1.60 19.66 8.70
C ARG A 264 -1.36 20.37 10.02
N LEU A 265 -0.11 20.40 10.47
CA LEU A 265 0.29 21.23 11.60
C LEU A 265 0.20 22.71 11.22
N PRO A 266 -0.37 23.56 12.10
CA PRO A 266 -0.30 25.00 11.89
C PRO A 266 1.16 25.45 11.77
N ARG A 267 1.45 26.34 10.82
CA ARG A 267 2.73 27.05 10.85
C ARG A 267 2.73 27.95 12.06
N THR A 268 3.60 27.68 13.04
CA THR A 268 3.86 28.63 14.12
C THR A 268 4.55 29.84 13.49
N THR A 269 3.80 30.93 13.31
CA THR A 269 4.40 32.24 13.10
C THR A 269 5.19 32.54 14.36
N ARG A 270 6.52 32.44 14.30
CA ARG A 270 7.35 33.08 15.33
C ARG A 270 7.12 34.59 15.16
N LEU A 271 6.41 35.19 16.11
CA LEU A 271 6.41 36.64 16.31
C LEU A 271 7.80 37.11 16.71
#